data_AF-A0A317UHM7-F1
#
_entry.id   AF-A0A317UHM7-F1
#
_cell.length_a   1.000
_cell.length_b   1.000
_cell.length_c   1.000
_cell.angle_alpha   90.00
_cell.angle_beta   90.00
_cell.angle_gamma   90.00
#
_symmetry.space_group_name_H-M   'P 1'
#
loop_
_entity.id
_entity.type
_entity.pdbx_description
1 polymer ?
#
loop_
_entity_poly.entity_id
_entity_poly.type
_entity_poly.pdbx_seq_one_letter_code
_entity_poly.pdbx_strand_id
1 'polypeptide(L)' 'MNEHEFWKERRHLEEMPFDKRFDVDGNSELCHATGYEVFDGEDWWDEFVDSNGDFQYGR' A
#
# COMPACT_ATOMS: atom_id res chain seq x y z
N MET A 1 -5.95 -11.54 -20.03
CA MET A 1 -5.57 -10.14 -19.78
C MET A 1 -4.59 -10.21 -18.63
N ASN A 2 -3.37 -9.68 -18.77
CA ASN A 2 -2.45 -9.65 -17.63
C ASN A 2 -2.92 -8.56 -16.69
N GLU A 3 -3.49 -8.95 -15.55
CA GLU A 3 -4.07 -8.07 -14.52
C GLU A 3 -3.00 -7.43 -13.61
N HIS A 4 -1.82 -7.15 -14.14
CA HIS A 4 -0.74 -6.51 -13.40
C HIS A 4 -0.38 -5.22 -14.10
N GLU A 5 -0.94 -4.10 -13.64
CA GLU A 5 -0.42 -2.71 -13.73
C GLU A 5 -1.58 -1.72 -13.52
N PHE A 6 -2.19 -1.71 -12.33
CA PHE A 6 -3.07 -0.61 -11.94
C PHE A 6 -2.27 0.63 -11.53
N TRP A 7 -1.07 0.41 -10.97
CA TRP A 7 -0.14 1.46 -10.54
C TRP A 7 0.78 1.87 -11.68
N LYS A 8 0.79 3.16 -12.01
CA LYS A 8 1.58 3.72 -13.11
C LYS A 8 2.99 4.10 -12.66
N GLU A 9 3.14 4.49 -11.40
CA GLU A 9 4.41 4.90 -10.81
C GLU A 9 4.51 4.41 -9.36
N ARG A 10 5.74 4.20 -8.90
CA ARG A 10 6.08 3.84 -7.51
C ARG A 10 7.33 4.59 -7.12
N ARG A 11 7.33 5.27 -5.97
CA ARG A 11 8.49 6.02 -5.47
C ARG A 11 8.73 5.77 -3.99
N HIS A 12 10.00 5.88 -3.59
CA HIS A 12 10.42 5.74 -2.20
C HIS A 12 10.19 7.06 -1.46
N LEU A 13 9.63 6.98 -0.25
CA LEU A 13 9.40 8.12 0.62
C LEU A 13 10.67 8.49 1.39
N GLU A 14 10.92 9.77 1.62
CA GLU A 14 12.07 10.20 2.43
C GLU A 14 11.88 9.87 3.91
N GLU A 15 10.63 9.91 4.39
CA GLU A 15 10.24 9.57 5.75
C GLU A 15 9.33 8.34 5.74
N MET A 16 9.56 7.43 6.70
CA MET A 16 8.77 6.21 6.81
C MET A 16 7.39 6.52 7.42
N PRO A 17 6.28 6.20 6.74
CA PRO A 17 4.96 6.28 7.35
C PRO A 17 4.85 5.37 8.57
N PHE A 18 3.95 5.72 9.48
CA PHE A 18 3.55 4.79 10.53
C PHE A 18 2.73 3.64 9.94
N ASP A 19 2.84 2.47 10.55
CA ASP A 19 1.94 1.35 10.27
C ASP A 19 0.47 1.78 10.44
N LYS A 20 -0.39 1.21 9.60
CA LYS A 20 -1.78 1.63 9.48
C LYS A 20 -2.73 0.46 9.57
N ARG A 21 -3.91 0.69 10.14
CA ARG A 21 -4.93 -0.34 10.32
C ARG A 21 -5.77 -0.51 9.05
N PHE A 22 -5.92 -1.75 8.61
CA PHE A 22 -6.78 -2.14 7.49
C PHE A 22 -7.69 -3.31 7.88
N ASP A 23 -8.76 -3.50 7.11
CA ASP A 23 -9.59 -4.70 7.19
C ASP A 23 -9.12 -5.68 6.11
N VAL A 24 -8.43 -6.74 6.53
CA VAL A 24 -7.85 -7.79 5.68
C VAL A 24 -8.56 -9.10 5.99
N ASP A 25 -9.14 -9.74 4.99
CA ASP A 25 -9.89 -11.00 5.13
C ASP A 25 -10.96 -10.99 6.24
N GLY A 26 -11.59 -9.83 6.45
CA GLY A 26 -12.61 -9.64 7.49
C GLY A 26 -12.06 -9.46 8.91
N ASN A 27 -10.74 -9.35 9.08
CA ASN A 27 -10.08 -9.04 10.34
C ASN A 27 -9.43 -7.66 10.28
N SER A 28 -9.48 -6.93 11.38
CA SER A 28 -8.78 -5.65 11.50
C SER A 28 -7.37 -5.86 12.02
N GLU A 29 -6.36 -5.55 11.20
CA GLU A 29 -4.96 -5.70 11.56
C GLU A 29 -4.14 -4.44 11.25
N LEU A 30 -2.94 -4.39 11.82
CA LEU A 30 -1.98 -3.30 11.60
C LEU A 30 -1.00 -3.75 10.51
N CYS A 31 -1.09 -3.13 9.34
CA CYS A 31 -0.23 -3.43 8.20
C CYS A 31 1.00 -2.52 8.21
N HIS A 32 2.14 -3.09 7.85
CA HIS A 32 3.43 -2.41 7.94
C HIS A 32 3.62 -1.47 6.76
N ALA A 33 3.99 -0.22 7.03
CA ALA A 33 4.38 0.68 5.95
C ALA A 33 5.60 0.10 5.21
N THR A 34 5.64 0.25 3.88
CA THR A 34 6.77 -0.24 3.09
C THR A 34 7.83 0.84 2.82
N GLY A 35 7.49 2.10 3.08
CA GLY A 35 8.30 3.26 2.70
C GLY A 35 8.14 3.67 1.24
N TYR A 36 7.10 3.19 0.56
CA TYR A 36 6.76 3.57 -0.81
C TYR A 36 5.38 4.19 -0.88
N GLU A 37 5.19 5.00 -1.92
CA GLU A 37 3.88 5.38 -2.40
C GLU A 37 3.74 5.03 -3.90
N VAL A 38 2.51 4.76 -4.31
CA VAL A 38 2.15 4.36 -5.67
C VAL A 38 1.11 5.31 -6.26
N PHE A 39 1.19 5.54 -7.57
CA PHE A 39 0.28 6.43 -8.31
C PHE A 39 -0.70 5.64 -9.17
N ASP A 40 -2.02 5.78 -8.93
CA ASP A 40 -3.05 5.10 -9.74
C ASP A 40 -3.36 5.81 -11.07
N GLY A 41 -2.85 7.03 -11.26
CA GLY A 41 -3.19 7.90 -12.37
C GLY A 41 -3.95 9.16 -11.98
N GLU A 42 -4.46 9.23 -10.76
CA GLU A 42 -5.16 10.38 -10.18
C GLU A 42 -4.48 10.85 -8.90
N ASP A 43 -4.09 9.92 -8.02
CA ASP A 43 -3.50 10.25 -6.72
C ASP A 43 -2.40 9.28 -6.26
N TRP A 44 -1.62 9.74 -5.28
CA TRP A 44 -0.58 8.96 -4.62
C TRP A 44 -1.06 8.34 -3.31
N TRP A 45 -0.75 7.06 -3.13
CA TRP A 45 -1.17 6.24 -1.99
C TRP A 45 0.02 5.58 -1.32
N ASP A 46 0.10 5.65 0.01
CA ASP A 46 1.14 4.94 0.76
C ASP A 46 0.90 3.43 0.65
N GLU A 47 1.97 2.67 0.39
CA GLU A 47 1.97 1.23 0.23
C GLU A 47 2.32 0.55 1.56
N PHE A 48 1.45 -0.36 1.99
CA PHE A 48 1.57 -1.15 3.20
C PHE A 48 1.56 -2.63 2.84
N VAL A 49 2.16 -3.47 3.70
CA VAL A 49 2.11 -4.93 3.57
C VAL A 49 1.40 -5.54 4.76
N ASP A 50 0.46 -6.44 4.48
CA ASP A 50 -0.32 -7.14 5.49
C ASP A 50 0.37 -8.44 5.96
N SER A 51 -0.23 -9.15 6.91
CA SER A 51 0.35 -10.37 7.46
C SER A 51 0.34 -11.56 6.49
N ASN A 52 -0.44 -11.50 5.41
CA ASN A 52 -0.45 -12.47 4.32
C ASN A 52 0.66 -12.18 3.29
N GLY A 53 1.24 -10.97 3.32
CA GLY A 53 2.22 -10.51 2.35
C GLY A 53 1.60 -9.79 1.15
N ASP A 54 0.31 -9.48 1.21
CA ASP A 54 -0.40 -8.70 0.19
C ASP A 54 -0.27 -7.19 0.47
N PHE A 55 -0.39 -6.39 -0.59
CA PHE A 55 -0.27 -4.95 -0.49
C PHE A 55 -1.61 -4.26 -0.22
N GLN A 56 -1.59 -3.36 0.75
CA GLN A 56 -2.69 -2.48 1.11
C GLN A 56 -2.29 -1.02 0.82
N TYR A 57 -3.26 -0.16 0.51
CA TYR A 57 -2.99 1.21 0.07
C TYR A 57 -3.86 2.23 0.82
N GLY A 58 -3.27 3.30 1.35
CA GLY A 58 -4.01 4.27 2.18
C GLY A 58 -3.32 5.61 2.40
N ARG A 59 -4.02 6.50 3.12
CA ARG A 59 -3.56 7.80 3.61
C ARG A 59 -4.00 8.01 5.05
#